data_AF-A0A9D4GDU7-F1
#
_entry.id   AF-A0A9D4GDU7-F1
#
_cell.length_a   1.000
_cell.length_b   1.000
_cell.length_c   1.000
_cell.angle_alpha   90.00
_cell.angle_beta   90.00
_cell.angle_gamma   90.00
#
_symmetry.space_group_name_H-M   'P 1'
#
loop_
_entity.id
_entity.type
_entity.pdbx_description
1 polymer ?
#
loop_
_entity_poly.entity_id
_entity_poly.type
_entity_poly.pdbx_seq_one_letter_code
_entity_poly.pdbx_strand_id
1 'polypeptide(L)'
;MWQQQFDPLKHGYHQDEKGHILPITTKVLPAPQAIVELVRCQCKAYCSTQRCSCRRNYLTCTDLCLCGTDCENDADYIVGYETQDSDDSDDEL
;
A
#
# COMPACT_ATOMS: atom_id res chain seq x y z
N MET A 1 23.59 31.24 24.08
CA MET A 1 22.60 30.20 23.72
C MET A 1 23.07 29.59 22.41
N TRP A 2 23.50 28.34 22.39
CA TRP A 2 23.92 27.68 21.15
C TRP A 2 22.71 27.04 20.50
N GLN A 3 22.19 27.63 19.42
CA GLN A 3 21.24 26.93 18.56
C GLN A 3 22.05 25.96 17.71
N GLN A 4 21.94 24.68 18.02
CA GLN A 4 22.53 23.64 17.20
C GLN A 4 21.73 23.61 15.88
N GLN A 5 22.37 24.03 14.79
CA GLN A 5 21.73 24.05 13.48
C GLN A 5 21.59 22.60 12.99
N PHE A 6 20.38 22.07 13.07
CA PHE A 6 20.06 20.73 12.59
C PHE A 6 19.83 20.79 11.08
N ASP A 7 20.73 20.18 10.32
CA ASP A 7 20.56 20.00 8.88
C ASP A 7 19.74 18.72 8.64
N PRO A 8 18.46 18.83 8.21
CA PRO A 8 17.59 17.67 8.03
C PRO A 8 18.09 16.73 6.93
N LEU A 9 18.80 17.25 5.92
CA LEU A 9 19.29 16.45 4.78
C LEU A 9 20.39 15.46 5.19
N LYS A 10 21.03 15.69 6.35
CA LYS A 10 22.01 14.76 6.94
C LYS A 10 21.37 13.73 7.88
N HIS A 11 20.06 13.81 8.12
CA HIS A 11 19.39 13.05 9.18
C HIS A 11 18.10 12.39 8.72
N GLY A 12 18.16 11.65 7.62
CA GLY A 12 17.02 10.81 7.20
C GLY A 12 15.91 11.59 6.50
N TYR A 13 16.21 12.77 5.95
CA TYR A 13 15.29 13.51 5.08
C TYR A 13 15.96 13.77 3.72
N HIS A 14 15.15 13.90 2.68
CA HIS A 14 15.56 14.33 1.35
C HIS A 14 14.70 15.49 0.89
N GLN A 15 15.18 16.24 -0.10
CA GLN A 15 14.41 17.30 -0.74
C GLN A 15 13.78 16.77 -2.03
N ASP A 16 12.50 17.06 -2.28
CA ASP A 16 11.84 16.79 -3.56
C ASP A 16 12.12 17.89 -4.61
N GLU A 17 11.69 17.69 -5.85
CA GLU A 17 11.88 18.66 -6.95
C GLU A 17 11.19 20.01 -6.71
N LYS A 18 10.20 20.04 -5.82
CA LYS A 18 9.45 21.25 -5.45
C LYS A 18 10.06 21.96 -4.23
N GLY A 19 11.14 21.42 -3.67
CA GLY A 19 11.85 21.97 -2.52
C GLY A 19 11.33 21.51 -1.16
N HIS A 20 10.36 20.58 -1.09
CA HIS A 20 9.86 20.06 0.17
C HIS A 20 10.84 19.08 0.81
N ILE A 21 10.97 19.14 2.14
CA ILE A 21 11.78 18.19 2.92
C ILE A 21 10.88 17.03 3.36
N LEU A 22 11.17 15.83 2.86
CA LEU A 22 10.41 14.62 3.12
C LEU A 22 11.27 13.58 3.85
N PRO A 23 10.71 12.80 4.78
CA PRO A 23 11.46 11.72 5.43
C PRO A 23 11.83 10.65 4.40
N ILE A 24 13.06 10.14 4.49
CA ILE A 24 13.50 8.97 3.74
C ILE A 24 12.75 7.77 4.30
N THR A 25 11.86 7.19 3.50
CA THR A 25 11.10 6.01 3.86
C THR A 25 11.88 4.74 3.51
N THR A 26 11.68 3.68 4.29
CA THR A 26 12.27 2.37 4.02
C THR A 26 11.32 1.52 3.17
N LYS A 27 11.88 0.71 2.27
CA LYS A 27 11.16 -0.37 1.59
C LYS A 27 11.04 -1.63 2.45
N VAL A 28 11.71 -1.65 3.60
CA VAL A 28 11.65 -2.76 4.56
C VAL A 28 10.28 -2.74 5.23
N LEU A 29 9.62 -3.89 5.26
CA LEU A 29 8.34 -4.06 5.93
C LEU A 29 8.46 -3.76 7.43
N PRO A 30 7.38 -3.27 8.08
CA PRO A 30 7.37 -2.99 9.53
C PRO A 30 7.55 -4.26 10.38
N ALA A 31 7.35 -5.44 9.80
CA ALA A 31 7.60 -6.74 10.40
C ALA A 31 8.11 -7.72 9.33
N PRO A 32 8.81 -8.80 9.72
CA PRO A 32 9.15 -9.89 8.80
C PRO A 32 7.92 -10.39 8.04
N GLN A 33 8.11 -10.72 6.77
CA GLN A 33 7.03 -11.16 5.88
C GLN A 33 6.21 -12.32 6.48
N ALA A 34 6.88 -13.30 7.10
CA ALA A 34 6.22 -14.43 7.76
C ALA A 34 5.23 -14.02 8.88
N ILE A 35 5.43 -12.86 9.54
CA ILE A 35 4.48 -12.35 10.55
C ILE A 35 3.32 -11.61 9.88
N VAL A 36 3.62 -10.85 8.82
CA VAL A 36 2.61 -10.10 8.05
C VAL A 36 1.61 -11.07 7.40
N GLU A 37 2.10 -12.21 6.89
CA GLU A 37 1.28 -13.25 6.27
C GLU A 37 0.31 -13.93 7.26
N LEU A 38 0.57 -13.87 8.57
CA LEU A 38 -0.30 -14.42 9.62
C LEU A 38 -1.43 -13.48 10.03
N VAL A 39 -1.47 -12.26 9.50
CA VAL A 39 -2.53 -11.29 9.80
C VAL A 39 -3.84 -11.76 9.19
N ARG A 40 -4.89 -11.83 10.02
CA ARG A 40 -6.25 -12.16 9.58
C ARG A 40 -7.28 -11.21 10.18
N CYS A 41 -8.35 -10.99 9.43
CA CYS A 41 -9.52 -10.30 9.96
C CYS A 41 -10.44 -11.27 10.74
N GLN A 42 -11.42 -10.70 11.44
CA GLN A 42 -12.50 -11.45 12.10
C GLN A 42 -13.85 -11.21 11.41
N CYS A 43 -13.82 -10.70 10.17
CA CYS A 43 -15.03 -10.53 9.37
C CYS A 43 -15.64 -11.88 9.05
N LYS A 44 -16.97 -11.90 8.90
CA LYS A 44 -17.72 -13.08 8.48
C LYS A 44 -18.02 -13.10 6.97
N ALA A 45 -18.00 -11.93 6.33
CA ALA A 45 -18.28 -11.72 4.89
C ALA A 45 -17.83 -10.31 4.43
N TYR A 46 -17.80 -10.10 3.11
CA TYR A 46 -17.68 -8.83 2.38
C TYR A 46 -16.36 -8.05 2.51
N CYS A 47 -15.80 -7.85 3.71
CA CYS A 47 -14.54 -7.12 3.91
C CYS A 47 -14.42 -5.77 3.16
N SER A 48 -15.53 -5.12 2.83
CA SER A 48 -15.62 -3.95 1.94
C SER A 48 -15.41 -2.60 2.65
N THR A 49 -15.45 -2.61 3.98
CA THR A 49 -15.33 -1.40 4.81
C THR A 49 -14.12 -1.47 5.72
N GLN A 50 -13.77 -0.34 6.35
CA GLN A 50 -12.71 -0.24 7.37
C GLN A 50 -13.01 -1.03 8.66
N ARG A 51 -14.14 -1.74 8.74
CA ARG A 51 -14.37 -2.77 9.79
C ARG A 51 -13.48 -3.99 9.60
N CYS A 52 -13.04 -4.28 8.37
CA CYS A 52 -12.02 -5.28 8.12
C CYS A 52 -10.66 -4.77 8.60
N SER A 53 -10.05 -5.47 9.56
CA SER A 53 -8.74 -5.09 10.08
C SER A 53 -7.64 -5.21 9.03
N CYS A 54 -7.75 -6.13 8.07
CA CYS A 54 -6.78 -6.21 6.97
C CYS A 54 -6.86 -4.94 6.12
N ARG A 55 -8.04 -4.62 5.58
CA ARG A 55 -8.27 -3.40 4.78
C ARG A 55 -7.86 -2.12 5.51
N ARG A 56 -8.23 -1.98 6.79
CA ARG A 56 -7.88 -0.81 7.60
C ARG A 56 -6.37 -0.62 7.75
N ASN A 57 -5.60 -1.71 7.76
CA ASN A 57 -4.15 -1.68 7.84
C ASN A 57 -3.49 -1.80 6.45
N TYR A 58 -4.23 -1.58 5.36
CA TYR A 58 -3.72 -1.66 3.99
C TYR A 58 -3.14 -3.03 3.65
N LEU A 59 -3.74 -4.09 4.21
CA LEU A 59 -3.41 -5.48 3.93
C LEU A 59 -4.57 -6.15 3.18
N THR A 60 -4.21 -6.98 2.22
CA THR A 60 -5.11 -7.89 1.53
C THR A 60 -5.52 -9.02 2.48
N CYS A 61 -6.77 -9.47 2.40
CA CYS A 61 -7.17 -10.70 3.06
C CYS A 61 -6.44 -11.88 2.39
N THR A 62 -6.06 -12.86 3.19
CA THR A 62 -5.49 -14.13 2.71
C THR A 62 -6.44 -15.27 3.06
N ASP A 63 -6.13 -16.50 2.65
CA ASP A 63 -6.89 -17.71 3.02
C ASP A 63 -6.98 -17.95 4.54
N LEU A 64 -6.15 -17.27 5.35
CA LEU A 64 -6.26 -17.30 6.81
C LEU A 64 -7.46 -16.50 7.34
N CYS A 65 -8.03 -15.61 6.53
CA CYS A 65 -9.26 -14.90 6.84
C CYS A 65 -10.47 -15.82 6.66
N LEU A 66 -11.30 -15.94 7.69
CA LEU A 66 -12.52 -16.76 7.66
C LEU A 66 -13.74 -15.97 7.18
N CYS A 67 -13.52 -15.03 6.26
CA CYS A 67 -14.57 -14.15 5.72
C CYS A 67 -15.34 -14.76 4.54
N GLY A 68 -15.04 -15.99 4.15
CA GLY A 68 -15.73 -16.70 3.08
C GLY A 68 -15.36 -16.20 1.67
N THR A 69 -16.08 -16.71 0.68
CA THR A 69 -15.86 -16.46 -0.76
C THR A 69 -16.28 -15.06 -1.21
N ASP A 70 -17.19 -14.42 -0.49
CA ASP A 70 -17.70 -13.09 -0.83
C ASP A 70 -16.76 -11.98 -0.31
N CYS A 71 -15.45 -12.23 -0.21
CA CYS A 71 -14.48 -11.28 0.31
C CYS A 71 -14.08 -10.27 -0.78
N GLU A 72 -14.42 -9.00 -0.59
CA GLU A 72 -14.06 -7.91 -1.52
C GLU A 72 -12.67 -7.30 -1.21
N ASN A 73 -11.87 -7.95 -0.36
CA ASN A 73 -10.51 -7.51 0.01
C ASN A 73 -9.47 -8.58 -0.31
N ASP A 74 -9.74 -9.47 -1.25
CA ASP A 74 -8.81 -10.50 -1.70
C ASP A 74 -7.84 -9.96 -2.78
N ALA A 75 -6.74 -10.68 -3.03
CA ALA A 75 -5.66 -10.26 -3.92
C ALA A 75 -6.15 -10.03 -5.36
N ASP A 76 -7.08 -10.86 -5.81
CA ASP A 76 -7.68 -10.78 -7.14
C ASP A 76 -8.50 -9.50 -7.35
N TYR A 77 -9.01 -8.88 -6.28
CA TYR A 77 -9.74 -7.61 -6.36
C TYR A 77 -8.83 -6.38 -6.43
N ILE A 78 -7.60 -6.49 -5.92
CA ILE A 78 -6.64 -5.36 -5.87
C ILE A 78 -5.95 -5.17 -7.24
N VAL A 79 -5.80 -6.24 -8.04
CA VAL A 79 -5.22 -6.19 -9.39
C VAL A 79 -6.32 -5.85 -10.41
N GLY A 80 -6.93 -4.67 -10.24
CA GLY A 80 -7.74 -4.06 -11.29
C GLY A 80 -6.83 -3.62 -12.44
N TYR A 81 -6.66 -4.53 -13.41
CA TYR A 81 -6.29 -4.28 -14.81
C TYR A 81 -6.11 -2.80 -15.19
N GLU A 82 -4.87 -2.30 -15.25
CA GLU A 82 -4.57 -1.19 -16.15
C GLU A 82 -4.58 -1.77 -17.58
N THR A 83 -5.76 -1.94 -18.19
CA THR A 83 -5.84 -1.97 -19.65
C THR A 83 -5.38 -0.60 -20.13
N GLN A 84 -4.12 -0.50 -20.53
CA GLN A 84 -3.73 0.50 -21.51
C GLN A 84 -4.46 0.11 -22.79
N ASP A 85 -5.66 0.66 -22.97
CA ASP A 85 -6.30 0.70 -24.28
C ASP A 85 -5.35 1.53 -25.16
N SER A 86 -4.48 0.84 -25.88
CA SER A 86 -3.70 1.43 -26.95
C SER A 86 -4.69 1.76 -28.08
N ASP A 87 -5.04 3.04 -28.20
CA ASP A 87 -5.76 3.58 -29.35
C ASP A 87 -5.00 3.22 -30.63
N ASP A 88 -5.54 2.27 -31.39
CA ASP A 88 -5.07 1.93 -32.73
C ASP A 88 -5.46 3.11 -33.66
N SER A 89 -4.49 3.98 -33.95
CA SER A 89 -4.65 4.99 -34.98
C SER A 89 -4.37 4.35 -36.33
N ASP A 90 -5.42 4.01 -37.07
CA ASP A 90 -5.36 3.67 -38.48
C ASP A 90 -4.73 4.83 -39.27
N ASP A 91 -3.45 4.67 -39.66
CA ASP A 91 -2.82 5.43 -40.74
C ASP A 91 -3.34 4.88 -42.09
N GLU A 92 -4.31 5.56 -42.70
CA GLU A 92 -4.66 5.37 -44.13
C GLU A 92 -3.89 6.38 -44.99
N LEU A 93 -3.29 5.84 -46.07
CA LEU A 93 -2.30 6.40 -47.00
C LEU A 93 -2.78 7.57 -47.88
#